data_AF-A0A432GBG1-F1
#
_entry.id   AF-A0A432GBG1-F1
#
_cell.length_a   1.000
_cell.length_b   1.000
_cell.length_c   1.000
_cell.angle_alpha   90.00
_cell.angle_beta   90.00
_cell.angle_gamma   90.00
#
_symmetry.space_group_name_H-M   'P 1'
#
loop_
_entity.id
_entity.type
_entity.pdbx_description
1 polymer ?
#
loop_
_entity_poly.entity_id
_entity_poly.type
_entity_poly.pdbx_seq_one_letter_code
_entity_poly.pdbx_strand_id
1 'polypeptide(L)'
;MTNKEKPFVGEFKEMPESFIIFKRNLGYKYITEAERDRLRRFSEYTVNQGIEHKYLSKELVFGWTARNKNETVKTWEHRLSSLRQFALYLQSQGYEAFIPPKKYKVRRKEYIPYIFTHKEIDRFFQAVDTILPTFRSNKHESYPLLFRLLYCCGLRISEVEKWQSKEVR
;
A
#
# COMPACT_ATOMS: atom_id res chain seq x y z
N MET A 1 -15.83 6.25 12.85
CA MET A 1 -14.93 6.89 13.83
C MET A 1 -13.81 7.54 13.06
N THR A 2 -13.80 8.86 12.95
CA THR A 2 -12.74 9.64 12.31
C THR A 2 -11.46 9.48 13.11
N ASN A 3 -10.57 8.59 12.66
CA ASN A 3 -9.24 8.44 13.23
C ASN A 3 -8.51 9.77 13.01
N LYS A 4 -8.42 10.63 14.04
CA LYS A 4 -7.72 11.91 13.94
C LYS A 4 -6.29 11.62 13.53
N GLU A 5 -5.91 12.06 12.32
CA GLU A 5 -4.57 11.86 11.79
C GLU A 5 -3.55 12.53 12.73
N LYS A 6 -2.64 11.74 13.31
CA LYS A 6 -1.60 12.27 14.21
C LYS A 6 -0.68 13.24 13.45
N PRO A 7 -0.35 14.43 13.98
CA PRO A 7 0.45 15.41 13.26
C PRO A 7 1.91 14.94 13.05
N PHE A 8 2.57 15.51 12.05
CA PHE A 8 4.03 15.43 11.91
C PHE A 8 4.72 16.31 12.95
N VAL A 9 5.95 15.97 13.33
CA VAL A 9 6.71 16.65 14.40
C VAL A 9 8.12 17.05 13.95
N GLY A 10 8.75 17.96 14.69
CA GLY A 10 10.12 18.44 14.44
C GLY A 10 10.27 19.40 13.26
N GLU A 11 11.52 19.70 12.90
CA GLU A 11 11.84 20.66 11.82
C GLU A 11 11.41 20.18 10.44
N PHE A 12 11.27 18.87 10.26
CA PHE A 12 10.79 18.30 9.02
C PHE A 12 9.28 18.38 8.86
N LYS A 13 8.48 18.71 9.88
CA LYS A 13 7.02 18.50 9.91
C LYS A 13 6.25 18.99 8.66
N GLU A 14 6.66 20.10 8.05
CA GLU A 14 6.00 20.70 6.89
C GLU A 14 6.33 19.96 5.57
N MET A 15 7.49 19.31 5.50
CA MET A 15 7.97 18.67 4.28
C MET A 15 7.21 17.39 3.94
N PRO A 16 6.98 16.42 4.86
CA PRO A 16 6.11 15.27 4.61
C PRO A 16 4.68 15.66 4.26
N GLU A 17 4.13 16.71 4.90
CA GLU A 17 2.78 17.19 4.60
C GLU A 17 2.71 17.69 3.15
N SER A 18 3.64 18.56 2.76
CA SER A 18 3.75 19.05 1.38
C SER A 18 3.95 17.92 0.37
N PHE A 19 4.76 16.92 0.71
CA PHE A 19 4.97 15.73 -0.13
C PHE A 19 3.68 14.91 -0.31
N ILE A 20 2.88 14.74 0.75
CA ILE A 20 1.61 14.02 0.67
C ILE A 20 0.62 14.78 -0.22
N ILE A 21 0.51 16.10 -0.04
CA ILE A 21 -0.34 16.95 -0.89
C ILE A 21 0.09 16.83 -2.35
N PHE A 22 1.39 16.95 -2.63
CA PHE A 22 1.95 16.77 -3.97
C PHE A 22 1.58 15.42 -4.58
N LYS A 23 1.73 14.33 -3.83
CA LYS A 23 1.39 12.99 -4.32
C LYS A 23 -0.11 12.80 -4.56
N ARG A 24 -0.96 13.38 -3.72
CA ARG A 24 -2.42 13.39 -3.90
C ARG A 24 -2.81 14.15 -5.16
N ASN A 25 -2.19 15.30 -5.42
CA ASN A 25 -2.44 16.10 -6.63
C ASN A 25 -2.03 15.37 -7.92
N LEU A 26 -1.05 14.46 -7.84
CA LEU A 26 -0.69 13.56 -8.94
C LEU A 26 -1.64 12.36 -9.11
N GLY A 27 -2.71 12.27 -8.31
CA GLY A 27 -3.68 11.17 -8.36
C GLY A 27 -3.26 9.90 -7.62
N TYR A 28 -2.13 9.92 -6.90
CA TYR A 28 -1.76 8.77 -6.07
C TYR A 28 -2.61 8.69 -4.81
N LYS A 29 -2.95 7.46 -4.42
CA LYS A 29 -3.72 7.16 -3.21
C LYS A 29 -2.86 7.25 -1.95
N TYR A 30 -2.31 8.43 -1.66
CA TYR A 30 -1.69 8.80 -0.37
C TYR A 30 -2.76 9.09 0.70
N ILE A 31 -3.80 8.27 0.67
CA ILE A 31 -4.95 8.27 1.59
C ILE A 31 -4.77 7.14 2.61
N THR A 32 -3.94 6.14 2.29
CA THR A 32 -3.70 5.01 3.19
C THR A 32 -2.89 5.46 4.41
N GLU A 33 -3.40 5.12 5.60
CA GLU A 33 -2.74 5.40 6.87
C GLU A 33 -1.28 4.90 6.88
N ALA A 34 -0.98 3.82 6.17
CA ALA A 34 0.34 3.20 6.14
C ALA A 34 1.45 4.05 5.50
N GLU A 35 1.15 4.88 4.51
CA GLU A 35 2.15 5.74 3.85
C GLU A 35 2.43 6.98 4.68
N ARG A 36 1.36 7.60 5.18
CA ARG A 36 1.43 8.74 6.10
C ARG A 36 2.11 8.36 7.41
N ASP A 37 1.78 7.19 7.98
CA ASP A 37 2.38 6.69 9.22
C ASP A 37 3.89 6.43 9.08
N ARG A 38 4.35 5.95 7.92
CA ARG A 38 5.79 5.79 7.65
C ARG A 38 6.54 7.12 7.68
N LEU A 39 5.98 8.15 7.05
CA LEU A 39 6.55 9.50 7.07
C LEU A 39 6.44 10.13 8.48
N ARG A 40 5.38 9.81 9.23
CA ARG A 40 5.21 10.30 10.60
C ARG A 40 6.29 9.73 11.51
N ARG A 41 6.50 8.41 11.47
CA ARG A 41 7.58 7.77 12.23
C ARG A 41 8.96 8.28 11.82
N PHE A 42 9.15 8.67 10.56
CA PHE A 42 10.37 9.34 10.14
C PHE A 42 10.51 10.73 10.80
N SER A 43 9.44 11.53 10.85
CA SER A 43 9.46 12.83 11.56
C SER A 43 9.71 12.68 13.06
N GLU A 44 9.16 11.64 13.70
CA GLU A 44 9.44 11.30 15.11
C GLU A 44 10.91 10.88 15.28
N TYR A 45 11.44 10.09 14.34
CA TYR A 45 12.84 9.68 14.34
C TYR A 45 13.79 10.88 14.23
N THR A 46 13.51 11.87 13.38
CA THR A 46 14.34 13.08 13.27
C THR A 46 14.39 13.85 14.59
N VAL A 47 13.28 13.95 15.31
CA VAL A 47 13.23 14.59 16.64
C VAL A 47 14.05 13.81 17.66
N ASN A 48 13.91 12.48 17.68
CA ASN A 48 14.64 11.61 18.61
C ASN A 48 16.15 11.62 18.37
N GLN A 49 16.60 11.97 17.16
CA GLN A 49 18.02 12.13 16.82
C GLN A 49 18.53 13.56 17.08
N GLY A 50 17.69 14.48 17.56
CA GLY A 50 18.08 15.87 17.81
C GLY A 50 18.41 16.65 16.52
N ILE A 51 17.75 16.31 15.41
CA ILE A 51 18.02 16.97 14.14
C ILE A 51 17.30 18.32 14.09
N GLU A 52 18.10 19.38 14.04
CA GLU A 52 17.63 20.78 13.99
C GLU A 52 17.75 21.39 12.59
N HIS A 53 18.22 20.62 11.60
CA HIS A 53 18.41 21.10 10.23
C HIS A 53 17.32 20.59 9.27
N LYS A 54 17.11 21.34 8.18
CA LYS A 54 16.05 21.09 7.18
C LYS A 54 16.50 20.32 5.93
N TYR A 55 17.66 19.65 5.98
CA TYR A 55 18.20 18.86 4.87
C TYR A 55 18.31 17.37 5.22
N LEU A 56 18.14 16.50 4.23
CA LEU A 56 18.18 15.05 4.43
C LEU A 56 19.63 14.54 4.33
N SER A 57 20.35 14.51 5.44
CA SER A 57 21.76 14.08 5.48
C SER A 57 21.94 12.59 5.16
N LYS A 58 23.16 12.22 4.76
CA LYS A 58 23.53 10.83 4.47
C LYS A 58 23.38 9.96 5.71
N GLU A 59 23.82 10.46 6.85
CA GLU A 59 23.78 9.80 8.17
C GLU A 59 22.33 9.52 8.57
N LEU A 60 21.45 10.52 8.40
CA LEU A 60 20.03 10.39 8.71
C LEU A 60 19.35 9.34 7.84
N VAL A 61 19.67 9.34 6.54
CA VAL A 61 19.13 8.35 5.58
C VAL A 61 19.58 6.95 5.94
N PHE A 62 20.87 6.73 6.21
CA PHE A 62 21.36 5.40 6.56
C PHE A 62 20.83 4.93 7.91
N GLY A 63 20.71 5.81 8.90
CA GLY A 63 20.12 5.50 10.19
C GLY A 63 18.66 5.05 10.06
N TRP A 64 17.83 5.80 9.33
CA TRP A 64 16.42 5.44 9.13
C TRP A 64 16.22 4.20 8.25
N THR A 65 17.08 4.00 7.25
CA THR A 65 16.96 2.89 6.29
C THR A 65 17.71 1.62 6.73
N ALA A 66 18.40 1.65 7.86
CA ALA A 66 18.97 0.47 8.48
C ALA A 66 17.87 -0.58 8.72
N ARG A 67 18.19 -1.85 8.47
CA ARG A 67 17.22 -2.94 8.62
C ARG A 67 17.12 -3.34 10.09
N ASN A 68 15.89 -3.35 10.61
CA ASN A 68 15.63 -3.83 11.97
C ASN A 68 15.66 -5.37 12.01
N LYS A 69 16.18 -5.94 13.11
CA LYS A 69 16.30 -7.40 13.28
C LYS A 69 14.96 -8.13 13.14
N ASN A 70 13.88 -7.53 13.65
CA ASN A 70 12.55 -8.13 13.70
C ASN A 70 11.61 -7.65 12.56
N GLU A 71 12.17 -7.10 11.48
CA GLU A 71 11.38 -6.54 10.39
C GLU A 71 11.43 -7.43 9.13
N THR A 72 10.25 -7.63 8.52
CA THR A 72 10.15 -8.35 7.24
C THR A 72 10.86 -7.57 6.12
N VAL A 73 11.40 -8.29 5.14
CA VAL A 73 12.03 -7.66 3.97
C VAL A 73 11.08 -6.70 3.27
N LYS A 74 9.79 -7.07 3.16
CA LYS A 74 8.76 -6.25 2.52
C LYS A 74 8.54 -4.93 3.26
N THR A 75 8.39 -4.96 4.59
CA THR A 75 8.19 -3.73 5.39
C THR A 75 9.39 -2.80 5.27
N TRP A 76 10.60 -3.36 5.33
CA TRP A 76 11.83 -2.60 5.19
C TRP A 76 12.00 -1.99 3.79
N GLU A 77 11.72 -2.75 2.71
CA GLU A 77 11.70 -2.24 1.33
C GLU A 77 10.69 -1.11 1.15
N HIS A 78 9.51 -1.25 1.77
CA HIS A 78 8.49 -0.22 1.77
C HIS A 78 8.95 1.05 2.49
N ARG A 79 9.66 0.95 3.62
CA ARG A 79 10.29 2.11 4.29
C ARG A 79 11.32 2.79 3.40
N LEU A 80 12.22 2.00 2.79
CA LEU A 80 13.27 2.51 1.89
C LEU A 80 12.67 3.22 0.66
N SER A 81 11.69 2.60 0.00
CA SER A 81 11.02 3.17 -1.16
C SER A 81 10.28 4.47 -0.83
N SER A 82 9.58 4.52 0.31
CA SER A 82 8.90 5.72 0.77
C SER A 82 9.89 6.86 1.01
N LEU A 83 10.99 6.62 1.73
CA LEU A 83 12.00 7.66 1.98
C LEU A 83 12.68 8.09 0.69
N ARG A 84 12.95 7.17 -0.24
CA ARG A 84 13.57 7.51 -1.53
C ARG A 84 12.69 8.45 -2.35
N GLN A 85 11.38 8.18 -2.42
CA GLN A 85 10.46 9.08 -3.14
C GLN A 85 10.36 10.45 -2.45
N PHE A 86 10.39 10.48 -1.12
CA PHE A 86 10.41 11.72 -0.36
C PHE A 86 11.70 12.52 -0.63
N ALA A 87 12.87 11.89 -0.61
CA ALA A 87 14.15 12.54 -0.93
C ALA A 87 14.19 13.11 -2.35
N LEU A 88 13.66 12.37 -3.34
CA LEU A 88 13.53 12.86 -4.71
C LEU A 88 12.60 14.08 -4.81
N TYR A 89 11.50 14.08 -4.06
CA TYR A 89 10.61 15.23 -3.97
C TYR A 89 11.34 16.44 -3.35
N LEU A 90 12.04 16.26 -2.23
CA LEU A 90 12.79 17.33 -1.58
C LEU A 90 13.81 17.97 -2.53
N GLN A 91 14.58 17.15 -3.26
CA GLN A 91 15.53 17.65 -4.25
C GLN A 91 14.84 18.44 -5.37
N SER A 92 13.65 18.00 -5.83
CA SER A 92 12.86 18.73 -6.83
C SER A 92 12.35 20.08 -6.34
N GLN A 93 12.23 20.27 -5.02
CA GLN A 93 11.82 21.52 -4.39
C GLN A 93 13.04 22.39 -3.99
N GLY A 94 14.26 21.99 -4.35
CA GLY A 94 15.49 22.75 -4.07
C GLY A 94 16.12 22.47 -2.71
N TYR A 95 15.62 21.51 -1.93
CA TYR A 95 16.26 21.13 -0.67
C TYR A 95 17.46 20.22 -0.93
N GLU A 96 18.48 20.35 -0.08
CA GLU A 96 19.56 19.38 -0.01
C GLU A 96 19.03 18.05 0.56
N ALA A 97 19.06 16.99 -0.23
CA ALA A 97 18.56 15.69 0.18
C ALA A 97 19.38 14.54 -0.41
N PHE A 98 19.99 13.75 0.46
CA PHE A 98 20.68 12.53 0.07
C PHE A 98 19.66 11.46 -0.34
N ILE A 99 19.80 10.92 -1.55
CA ILE A 99 18.90 9.89 -2.04
C ILE A 99 19.39 8.51 -1.57
N PRO A 100 18.57 7.71 -0.86
CA PRO A 100 18.93 6.35 -0.49
C PRO A 100 19.32 5.51 -1.72
N PRO A 101 20.45 4.77 -1.70
CA PRO A 101 20.90 3.99 -2.84
C PRO A 101 19.84 2.96 -3.26
N LYS A 102 19.66 2.75 -4.57
CA LYS A 102 18.81 1.68 -5.07
C LYS A 102 19.41 0.35 -4.62
N LYS A 103 18.67 -0.44 -3.84
CA LYS A 103 19.02 -1.85 -3.68
C LYS A 103 18.59 -2.60 -4.93
N TYR A 104 19.54 -3.33 -5.53
CA TYR A 104 19.24 -4.29 -6.58
C TYR A 104 18.19 -5.27 -6.04
N LYS A 105 17.18 -5.56 -6.88
CA LYS A 105 15.98 -6.34 -6.52
C LYS A 105 16.38 -7.50 -5.61
N VAL A 106 15.92 -7.51 -4.36
CA VAL A 106 15.90 -8.75 -3.59
C VAL A 106 15.15 -9.74 -4.47
N ARG A 107 15.78 -10.88 -4.77
CA ARG A 107 15.24 -11.91 -5.66
C ARG A 107 13.92 -12.39 -5.06
N ARG A 108 12.81 -11.75 -5.42
CA ARG A 108 11.48 -12.14 -4.97
C ARG A 108 11.24 -13.51 -5.59
N LYS A 109 10.79 -14.48 -4.79
CA LYS A 109 10.29 -15.75 -5.36
C LYS A 109 9.24 -15.35 -6.40
N GLU A 110 9.45 -15.76 -7.65
CA GLU A 110 8.48 -15.53 -8.70
C GLU A 110 7.19 -16.25 -8.29
N TYR A 111 6.12 -15.49 -8.12
CA TYR A 111 4.82 -16.07 -7.91
C TYR A 111 4.38 -16.67 -9.24
N ILE A 112 4.34 -18.00 -9.30
CA ILE A 112 3.83 -18.73 -10.44
C ILE A 112 2.33 -18.93 -10.18
N PRO A 113 1.43 -18.25 -10.94
CA PRO A 113 0.00 -18.43 -10.74
C PRO A 113 -0.42 -19.85 -11.10
N TYR A 114 -1.23 -20.47 -10.24
CA TYR A 114 -1.90 -21.72 -10.58
C TYR A 114 -3.06 -21.45 -11.53
N ILE A 115 -3.03 -22.05 -12.72
CA ILE A 115 -4.10 -21.94 -13.71
C ILE A 115 -5.01 -23.15 -13.56
N PHE A 116 -6.28 -22.91 -13.25
CA PHE A 116 -7.27 -23.98 -13.11
C PHE A 116 -7.61 -24.60 -14.47
N THR A 117 -7.75 -25.92 -14.48
CA THR A 117 -8.32 -26.69 -15.60
C THR A 117 -9.85 -26.55 -15.62
N HIS A 118 -10.46 -26.81 -16.79
CA HIS A 118 -11.93 -26.81 -16.91
C HIS A 118 -12.60 -27.76 -15.91
N LYS A 119 -12.05 -28.96 -15.70
CA LYS A 119 -12.59 -29.92 -14.71
C LYS A 119 -12.55 -29.39 -13.28
N GLU A 120 -11.52 -28.61 -12.93
CA GLU A 120 -11.43 -27.98 -11.60
C GLU A 120 -12.44 -26.85 -11.46
N ILE A 121 -12.62 -26.05 -12.51
CA ILE A 121 -13.64 -24.99 -12.56
C ILE A 121 -15.04 -25.59 -12.43
N ASP A 122 -15.34 -26.69 -13.12
CA ASP A 122 -16.63 -27.39 -13.03
C ASP A 122 -16.89 -27.88 -11.61
N ARG A 123 -15.91 -28.53 -10.98
CA ARG A 123 -16.02 -28.97 -9.56
C ARG A 123 -16.19 -27.79 -8.62
N PHE A 124 -15.51 -26.68 -8.89
CA PHE A 124 -15.64 -25.46 -8.10
C PHE A 124 -17.08 -24.91 -8.19
N PHE A 125 -17.66 -24.81 -9.39
CA PHE A 125 -19.04 -24.36 -9.54
C PHE A 125 -20.05 -25.31 -8.90
N GLN A 126 -19.86 -26.62 -9.03
CA GLN A 126 -20.67 -27.60 -8.32
C GLN A 126 -20.63 -27.38 -6.80
N ALA A 127 -19.44 -27.18 -6.22
CA ALA A 127 -19.31 -26.91 -4.80
C ALA A 127 -20.03 -25.61 -4.39
N VAL A 128 -19.91 -24.56 -5.19
CA VAL A 128 -20.58 -23.27 -4.95
C VAL A 128 -22.10 -23.39 -5.02
N ASP A 129 -22.63 -24.15 -5.96
CA ASP A 129 -24.08 -24.34 -6.12
C ASP A 129 -24.71 -25.19 -5.01
N THR A 130 -23.89 -25.99 -4.32
CA THR A 130 -24.34 -26.84 -3.20
C THR A 130 -24.20 -26.17 -1.82
N ILE A 131 -23.83 -24.89 -1.76
CA ILE A 131 -23.72 -24.17 -0.49
C ILE A 131 -25.09 -24.12 0.20
N LEU A 132 -25.16 -24.63 1.43
CA LEU A 132 -26.39 -24.63 2.21
C LEU A 132 -26.74 -23.24 2.75
N PRO A 133 -28.03 -22.88 2.81
CA PRO A 133 -28.49 -21.65 3.45
C PRO A 133 -28.02 -21.57 4.91
N THR A 134 -27.58 -20.39 5.34
CA THR A 134 -27.20 -20.13 6.73
C THR A 134 -27.88 -18.85 7.19
N PHE A 135 -28.41 -18.83 8.42
CA PHE A 135 -29.12 -17.67 8.98
C PHE A 135 -28.30 -16.36 8.97
N ARG A 136 -26.98 -16.46 9.02
CA ARG A 136 -26.06 -15.31 9.06
C ARG A 136 -25.53 -14.89 7.69
N SER A 137 -25.95 -15.54 6.59
CA SER A 137 -25.32 -15.31 5.29
C SER A 137 -26.15 -15.73 4.08
N ASN A 138 -26.25 -14.84 3.10
CA ASN A 138 -26.83 -15.09 1.77
C ASN A 138 -25.81 -15.66 0.75
N LYS A 139 -24.76 -16.35 1.22
CA LYS A 139 -23.72 -16.93 0.35
C LYS A 139 -24.27 -17.93 -0.66
N HIS A 140 -25.21 -18.76 -0.23
CA HIS A 140 -25.89 -19.75 -1.08
C HIS A 140 -26.58 -19.13 -2.30
N GLU A 141 -27.00 -17.86 -2.23
CA GLU A 141 -27.59 -17.13 -3.36
C GLU A 141 -26.54 -16.29 -4.11
N SER A 142 -25.70 -15.57 -3.36
CA SER A 142 -24.79 -14.57 -3.93
C SER A 142 -23.56 -15.18 -4.59
N TYR A 143 -23.00 -16.27 -4.06
CA TYR A 143 -21.76 -16.86 -4.58
C TYR A 143 -21.93 -17.53 -5.95
N PRO A 144 -23.00 -18.30 -6.22
CA PRO A 144 -23.25 -18.85 -7.56
C PRO A 144 -23.25 -17.80 -8.67
N LEU A 145 -23.86 -16.64 -8.41
CA LEU A 145 -23.90 -15.50 -9.34
C LEU A 145 -22.54 -14.80 -9.42
N LEU A 146 -21.95 -14.45 -8.28
CA LEU A 146 -20.67 -13.74 -8.18
C LEU A 146 -19.56 -14.48 -8.94
N PHE A 147 -19.40 -15.78 -8.69
CA PHE A 147 -18.31 -16.53 -9.29
C PHE A 147 -18.51 -16.77 -10.80
N ARG A 148 -19.76 -16.95 -11.25
CA ARG A 148 -20.06 -17.06 -12.69
C ARG A 148 -19.78 -15.75 -13.41
N LEU A 149 -20.12 -14.63 -12.79
CA LEU A 149 -19.82 -13.31 -13.33
C LEU A 149 -18.30 -13.07 -13.43
N LEU A 150 -17.55 -13.37 -12.37
CA LEU A 150 -16.08 -13.27 -12.38
C LEU A 150 -15.47 -14.14 -13.48
N TYR A 151 -15.98 -15.37 -13.65
CA TYR A 151 -15.47 -16.32 -14.64
C TYR A 151 -15.81 -15.92 -16.08
N CYS A 152 -17.08 -15.57 -16.37
CA CYS A 152 -17.54 -15.27 -17.71
C CYS A 152 -17.05 -13.90 -18.22
N CYS A 153 -16.94 -12.90 -17.32
CA CYS A 153 -16.57 -11.54 -17.70
C CYS A 153 -15.12 -11.18 -17.40
N GLY A 154 -14.36 -12.06 -16.72
CA GLY A 154 -12.96 -11.82 -16.37
C GLY A 154 -12.75 -10.61 -15.44
N LEU A 155 -13.77 -10.25 -14.66
CA LEU A 155 -13.74 -9.07 -13.78
C LEU A 155 -12.81 -9.30 -12.61
N ARG A 156 -12.17 -8.23 -12.13
CA ARG A 156 -11.49 -8.26 -10.84
C ARG A 156 -12.52 -8.23 -9.72
N ILE A 157 -12.25 -8.94 -8.63
CA ILE A 157 -13.15 -8.95 -7.45
C ILE A 157 -13.46 -7.53 -6.94
N SER A 158 -12.47 -6.63 -6.99
CA SER A 158 -12.62 -5.23 -6.58
C SER A 158 -13.52 -4.39 -7.50
N GLU A 159 -13.76 -4.85 -8.73
CA GLU A 159 -14.68 -4.21 -9.68
C GLU A 159 -16.11 -4.65 -9.32
N VAL A 160 -16.32 -5.96 -9.12
CA VAL A 160 -17.63 -6.51 -8.73
C VAL A 160 -18.09 -6.01 -7.36
N GLU A 161 -17.17 -5.85 -6.40
CA GLU A 161 -17.51 -5.29 -5.08
C GLU A 161 -18.06 -3.85 -5.17
N LYS A 162 -17.66 -3.10 -6.20
CA LYS A 162 -18.07 -1.70 -6.40
C LYS A 162 -19.28 -1.57 -7.32
N TRP A 163 -19.79 -2.67 -7.85
CA TRP A 163 -20.95 -2.64 -8.73
C TRP A 163 -22.19 -2.14 -7.97
N GLN A 164 -22.68 -0.99 -8.42
CA GLN A 164 -23.97 -0.45 -8.04
C GLN A 164 -24.94 -0.69 -9.20
N SER A 165 -26.22 -0.93 -8.90
CA SER A 165 -27.29 -1.24 -9.86
C SER A 165 -27.57 -0.17 -10.94
N LYS A 166 -26.74 0.87 -11.05
CA LYS A 166 -26.84 1.96 -12.02
C LYS A 166 -26.00 1.76 -13.29
N GLU A 167 -25.23 0.68 -13.38
CA GLU A 167 -24.38 0.41 -14.55
C GLU A 167 -25.06 -0.45 -15.64
N VAL A 168 -26.31 -0.88 -15.42
CA VAL A 168 -27.12 -1.54 -16.46
C VAL A 168 -27.91 -0.44 -17.18
N ARG A 169 -27.54 -0.16 -18.44
CA ARG A 169 -28.29 0.71 -19.35
C ARG A 169 -29.50 0.00 -19.94
#